data_AF-A0A7C3S8H5-F1
#
_entry.id   AF-A0A7C3S8H5-F1
#
_cell.length_a   1.000
_cell.length_b   1.000
_cell.length_c   1.000
_cell.angle_alpha   90.00
_cell.angle_beta   90.00
_cell.angle_gamma   90.00
#
_symmetry.space_group_name_H-M   'P 1'
#
loop_
_entity.id
_entity.type
_entity.pdbx_description
1 polymer ?
#
loop_
_entity_poly.entity_id
_entity_poly.type
_entity_poly.pdbx_seq_one_letter_code
_entity_poly.pdbx_strand_id
1 'polypeptide(L)'
;MFTPSWRKQFSFEPDQLDLAKQAYRELQRLARCPLSMHEKSGSLCVPVAALDRKLHIPNLDDCKTLDPNLLSPIIKELKACEKLSSLKVSKNPKFPKNEGKRIRPCMIAALEKPLEGGAGHLMRLAVAREYLAAGYSVDEIVPLFQNQPDFKPEKTRYYVEHAAKNPTKPFKCQTIRELGFCINCKGG
;
A
#
# COMPACT_ATOMS: atom_id res chain seq x y z
N MET A 1 -24.98 1.24 -39.01
CA MET A 1 -25.19 1.19 -37.54
C MET A 1 -24.96 -0.25 -37.10
N PHE A 2 -23.82 -0.56 -36.48
CA PHE A 2 -23.51 -1.90 -35.98
C PHE A 2 -23.05 -1.76 -34.52
N THR A 3 -23.89 -2.17 -33.58
CA THR A 3 -23.50 -2.34 -32.19
C THR A 3 -22.82 -3.69 -32.02
N PRO A 4 -21.60 -3.78 -31.46
CA PRO A 4 -21.00 -5.07 -31.17
C PRO A 4 -21.73 -5.77 -30.01
N SER A 5 -22.42 -6.87 -30.36
CA SER A 5 -23.16 -7.79 -29.48
C SER A 5 -22.24 -8.68 -28.62
N TRP A 6 -21.31 -8.09 -27.86
CA TRP A 6 -20.42 -8.84 -26.96
C TRP A 6 -20.77 -8.69 -25.48
N ARG A 7 -21.90 -8.05 -25.17
CA ARG A 7 -22.34 -7.78 -23.80
C ARG A 7 -23.43 -8.75 -23.34
N LYS A 8 -23.22 -10.06 -23.52
CA LYS A 8 -24.01 -11.10 -22.85
C LYS A 8 -23.11 -12.25 -22.42
N GLN A 9 -23.22 -12.57 -21.12
CA GLN A 9 -22.70 -13.75 -20.42
C GLN A 9 -21.19 -13.83 -20.20
N PHE A 10 -20.72 -13.08 -19.21
CA PHE A 10 -19.80 -13.65 -18.22
C PHE A 10 -20.43 -13.45 -16.84
N SER A 11 -21.35 -14.33 -16.49
CA SER A 11 -21.74 -14.51 -15.09
C SER A 11 -20.59 -15.26 -14.43
N PHE A 12 -19.80 -14.55 -13.63
CA PHE A 12 -18.68 -15.14 -12.92
C PHE A 12 -19.22 -15.77 -11.63
N GLU A 13 -19.41 -17.09 -11.65
CA GLU A 13 -19.71 -17.89 -10.46
C GLU A 13 -18.65 -17.60 -9.36
N PRO A 14 -19.04 -17.38 -8.09
CA PRO A 14 -18.11 -17.04 -7.01
C PRO A 14 -16.95 -18.04 -6.86
N ASP A 15 -17.24 -19.31 -7.14
CA ASP A 15 -16.27 -20.42 -7.11
C ASP A 15 -15.16 -20.26 -8.16
N GLN A 16 -15.47 -19.70 -9.34
CA GLN A 16 -14.48 -19.42 -10.39
C GLN A 16 -13.54 -18.26 -10.00
N LEU A 17 -13.98 -17.36 -9.12
CA LEU A 17 -13.17 -16.26 -8.59
C LEU A 17 -12.20 -16.70 -7.53
N ASP A 18 -12.62 -17.62 -6.68
CA ASP A 18 -11.74 -18.19 -5.67
C ASP A 18 -10.76 -19.17 -6.32
N LEU A 19 -11.18 -19.96 -7.32
CA LEU A 19 -10.24 -20.72 -8.16
C LEU A 19 -9.25 -19.82 -8.91
N ALA A 20 -9.69 -18.71 -9.50
CA ALA A 20 -8.80 -17.78 -10.21
C ALA A 20 -7.82 -17.08 -9.26
N LYS A 21 -8.26 -16.68 -8.06
CA LYS A 21 -7.39 -16.12 -7.02
C LYS A 21 -6.43 -17.16 -6.46
N GLN A 22 -6.88 -18.40 -6.29
CA GLN A 22 -6.05 -19.53 -5.87
C GLN A 22 -4.98 -19.80 -6.92
N ALA A 23 -5.36 -19.92 -8.21
CA ALA A 23 -4.44 -20.09 -9.33
C ALA A 23 -3.47 -18.92 -9.46
N TYR A 24 -3.91 -17.68 -9.24
CA TYR A 24 -3.03 -16.51 -9.23
C TYR A 24 -2.05 -16.54 -8.06
N ARG A 25 -2.49 -16.94 -6.86
CA ARG A 25 -1.61 -17.13 -5.69
C ARG A 25 -0.63 -18.29 -5.90
N GLU A 26 -1.05 -19.37 -6.53
CA GLU A 26 -0.18 -20.50 -6.90
C GLU A 26 0.82 -20.08 -7.98
N LEU A 27 0.40 -19.30 -8.99
CA LEU A 27 1.30 -18.69 -9.97
C LEU A 27 2.28 -17.73 -9.31
N GLN A 28 1.87 -16.95 -8.30
CA GLN A 28 2.79 -16.11 -7.51
C GLN A 28 3.74 -16.94 -6.64
N ARG A 29 3.29 -18.08 -6.10
CA ARG A 29 4.14 -19.03 -5.35
C ARG A 29 5.16 -19.73 -6.26
N LEU A 30 4.76 -20.06 -7.49
CA LEU A 30 5.59 -20.64 -8.54
C LEU A 30 6.53 -19.61 -9.17
N ALA A 31 6.09 -18.36 -9.30
CA ALA A 31 6.86 -17.22 -9.77
C ALA A 31 7.78 -16.63 -8.68
N ARG A 32 8.38 -17.49 -7.84
CA ARG A 32 9.69 -17.15 -7.28
C ARG A 32 10.57 -16.87 -8.49
N CYS A 33 10.95 -15.61 -8.67
CA CYS A 33 11.65 -15.16 -9.86
C CYS A 33 12.78 -16.17 -10.17
N PRO A 34 12.73 -16.87 -11.31
CA PRO A 34 13.75 -17.84 -11.64
C PRO A 34 15.13 -17.20 -11.47
N LEU A 35 16.05 -17.94 -10.85
CA LEU A 35 17.42 -17.50 -10.59
C LEU A 35 17.56 -16.38 -9.53
N SER A 36 16.52 -16.14 -8.72
CA SER A 36 16.63 -15.28 -7.53
C SER A 36 16.99 -16.08 -6.27
N MET A 37 17.66 -15.41 -5.34
CA MET A 37 18.03 -15.98 -4.04
C MET A 37 16.83 -15.94 -3.09
N HIS A 38 16.51 -17.08 -2.47
CA HIS A 38 15.45 -17.15 -1.48
C HIS A 38 15.91 -16.53 -0.14
N GLU A 39 15.21 -15.49 0.31
CA GLU A 39 15.60 -14.65 1.45
C GLU A 39 15.80 -15.42 2.77
N LYS A 40 15.03 -16.49 3.01
CA LYS A 40 15.12 -17.28 4.25
C LYS A 40 16.07 -18.47 4.18
N SER A 41 16.22 -19.10 3.02
CA SER A 41 17.01 -20.32 2.88
C SER A 41 18.36 -20.07 2.22
N GLY A 42 18.58 -18.88 1.66
CA GLY A 42 19.76 -18.56 0.86
C GLY A 42 19.90 -19.40 -0.41
N SER A 43 18.87 -20.16 -0.78
CA SER A 43 18.95 -21.10 -1.91
C SER A 43 18.51 -20.43 -3.21
N LEU A 44 19.18 -20.74 -4.31
CA LEU A 44 18.79 -20.28 -5.64
C LEU A 44 17.45 -20.91 -6.04
N CYS A 45 16.48 -20.09 -6.45
CA CYS A 45 15.20 -20.57 -6.97
C CYS A 45 15.39 -21.07 -8.41
N VAL A 46 15.40 -22.39 -8.60
CA VAL A 46 15.52 -23.03 -9.93
C VAL A 46 14.15 -23.58 -10.35
N PRO A 47 13.67 -23.33 -11.58
CA PRO A 47 12.42 -23.88 -12.07
C PRO A 47 12.40 -25.41 -11.99
N VAL A 48 11.28 -25.99 -11.58
CA VAL A 48 11.15 -27.46 -11.38
C VAL A 48 11.39 -28.25 -12.67
N ALA A 49 11.10 -27.67 -13.84
CA ALA A 49 11.42 -28.27 -15.14
C ALA A 49 12.93 -28.43 -15.42
N ALA A 50 13.81 -27.82 -14.60
CA ALA A 50 15.25 -27.90 -14.74
C ALA A 50 15.91 -28.98 -13.87
N LEU A 51 15.14 -29.75 -13.10
CA LEU A 51 15.68 -30.88 -12.33
C LEU A 51 16.09 -32.07 -13.23
N ASP A 52 15.39 -32.30 -14.35
CA ASP A 52 15.71 -33.38 -15.31
C ASP A 52 16.42 -32.90 -16.59
N ARG A 53 16.51 -31.58 -16.81
CA ARG A 53 17.38 -31.00 -17.83
C ARG A 53 18.09 -29.81 -17.22
N LYS A 54 19.43 -29.88 -17.16
CA LYS A 54 20.26 -28.70 -16.94
C LYS A 54 19.81 -27.64 -17.96
N LEU A 55 19.15 -26.58 -17.50
CA LEU A 55 18.98 -25.38 -18.31
C LEU A 55 20.39 -24.86 -18.55
N HIS A 56 20.96 -25.19 -19.71
CA HIS A 56 22.07 -24.43 -20.23
C HIS A 56 21.51 -23.05 -20.49
N ILE A 57 21.79 -22.12 -19.59
CA ILE A 57 21.67 -20.71 -19.88
C ILE A 57 22.88 -20.48 -20.79
N PRO A 58 22.70 -20.37 -22.12
CA PRO A 58 23.82 -19.98 -22.95
C PRO A 58 24.27 -18.59 -22.47
N ASN A 59 25.49 -18.19 -22.76
CA ASN A 59 26.04 -16.92 -22.26
C ASN A 59 25.00 -15.79 -22.48
N LEU A 60 24.90 -14.80 -21.59
CA LEU A 60 23.95 -13.68 -21.75
C LEU A 60 24.06 -13.03 -23.14
N ASP A 61 25.26 -13.14 -23.76
CA ASP A 61 25.54 -12.80 -25.15
C ASP A 61 24.73 -13.60 -26.19
N ASP A 62 24.39 -14.86 -25.93
CA ASP A 62 23.58 -15.73 -26.80
C ASP A 62 22.08 -15.45 -26.67
N CYS A 63 21.65 -14.85 -25.55
CA CYS A 63 20.29 -14.31 -25.37
C CYS A 63 20.05 -12.99 -26.12
N LYS A 64 21.04 -12.48 -26.88
CA LYS A 64 20.88 -11.35 -27.82
C LYS A 64 20.08 -11.71 -29.09
N THR A 65 19.37 -12.83 -29.08
CA THR A 65 18.53 -13.33 -30.18
C THR A 65 17.10 -12.79 -30.14
N LEU A 66 16.72 -12.05 -29.09
CA LEU A 66 15.43 -11.34 -29.07
C LEU A 66 15.51 -10.13 -30.02
N ASP A 67 14.84 -10.27 -31.17
CA ASP A 67 14.65 -9.17 -32.11
C ASP A 67 14.05 -7.96 -31.35
N PRO A 68 14.74 -6.81 -31.30
CA PRO A 68 14.26 -5.60 -30.63
C PRO A 68 12.86 -5.17 -31.08
N ASN A 69 12.44 -5.56 -32.29
CA ASN A 69 11.11 -5.30 -32.82
C ASN A 69 10.00 -5.99 -32.04
N LEU A 70 10.27 -7.15 -31.41
CA LEU A 70 9.30 -7.86 -30.56
C LEU A 70 9.05 -7.13 -29.24
N LEU A 71 10.04 -6.37 -28.76
CA LEU A 71 9.93 -5.55 -27.56
C LEU A 71 9.37 -4.15 -27.87
N SER A 72 9.42 -3.71 -29.13
CA SER A 72 8.94 -2.39 -29.54
C SER A 72 7.48 -2.07 -29.14
N PRO A 73 6.48 -2.97 -29.27
CA PRO A 73 5.13 -2.68 -28.80
C PRO A 73 5.07 -2.56 -27.28
N ILE A 74 5.78 -3.42 -26.55
CA ILE A 74 5.82 -3.44 -25.08
C ILE A 74 6.48 -2.15 -24.56
N ILE A 75 7.62 -1.75 -25.14
CA ILE A 75 8.32 -0.51 -24.79
C ILE A 75 7.43 0.70 -25.07
N LYS A 76 6.66 0.69 -26.16
CA LYS A 76 5.73 1.76 -26.51
C LYS A 76 4.56 1.83 -25.52
N GLU A 77 4.01 0.69 -25.11
CA GLU A 77 2.98 0.61 -24.06
C GLU A 77 3.51 1.08 -22.70
N LEU A 78 4.72 0.67 -22.30
CA LEU A 78 5.34 1.13 -21.06
C LEU A 78 5.58 2.64 -21.07
N LYS A 79 6.11 3.20 -22.16
CA LYS A 79 6.28 4.66 -22.31
C LYS A 79 4.94 5.41 -22.33
N ALA A 80 3.89 4.81 -22.90
CA ALA A 80 2.54 5.39 -22.84
C ALA A 80 1.98 5.36 -21.41
N CYS A 81 2.20 4.26 -20.68
CA CYS A 81 1.86 4.13 -19.26
C CYS A 81 2.64 5.12 -18.38
N GLU A 82 3.91 5.38 -18.66
CA GLU A 82 4.73 6.40 -17.98
C GLU A 82 4.23 7.83 -18.26
N LYS A 83 3.84 8.13 -19.50
CA LYS A 83 3.22 9.42 -19.83
C LYS A 83 1.89 9.60 -19.09
N LEU A 84 1.09 8.53 -18.98
CA LEU A 84 -0.17 8.57 -18.22
C LEU A 84 0.06 8.64 -16.70
N SER A 85 1.14 8.05 -16.17
CA SER A 85 1.47 8.14 -14.74
C SER A 85 2.02 9.52 -14.38
N SER A 86 2.90 10.10 -15.20
CA SER A 86 3.42 11.46 -15.03
C SER A 86 2.33 12.54 -15.15
N LEU A 87 1.31 12.34 -15.99
CA LEU A 87 0.12 13.21 -16.04
C LEU A 87 -0.81 13.05 -14.82
N LYS A 88 -0.77 11.93 -14.10
CA LYS A 88 -1.49 11.72 -12.83
C LYS A 88 -0.78 12.32 -11.61
N VAL A 89 0.45 12.84 -11.75
CA VAL A 89 1.25 13.38 -10.62
C VAL A 89 0.70 14.69 -10.04
N SER A 90 -0.23 15.39 -10.69
CA SER A 90 -0.76 16.64 -10.14
C SER A 90 -2.13 16.51 -9.47
N LYS A 91 -2.21 15.72 -8.41
CA LYS A 91 -3.07 16.11 -7.27
C LYS A 91 -2.26 15.84 -6.03
N ASN A 92 -1.47 16.84 -5.59
CA ASN A 92 -0.87 16.82 -4.26
C ASN A 92 -2.04 16.59 -3.30
N PRO A 93 -2.22 15.36 -2.78
CA PRO A 93 -3.48 15.01 -2.21
C PRO A 93 -3.56 15.80 -0.90
N LYS A 94 -4.55 16.67 -0.79
CA LYS A 94 -4.72 17.53 0.38
C LYS A 94 -5.66 16.81 1.34
N PHE A 95 -5.36 16.87 2.64
CA PHE A 95 -6.36 16.48 3.61
C PHE A 95 -7.63 17.33 3.41
N PRO A 96 -8.82 16.75 3.60
CA PRO A 96 -10.02 17.55 3.70
C PRO A 96 -9.81 18.53 4.86
N LYS A 97 -9.77 19.84 4.55
CA LYS A 97 -9.63 20.86 5.58
C LYS A 97 -10.88 20.82 6.46
N ASN A 98 -10.72 20.45 7.72
CA ASN A 98 -11.73 20.77 8.70
C ASN A 98 -11.59 22.26 9.01
N GLU A 99 -12.62 23.05 8.69
CA GLU A 99 -12.68 24.48 8.98
C GLU A 99 -12.82 24.68 10.50
N GLY A 100 -11.67 24.67 11.17
CA GLY A 100 -11.56 24.78 12.61
C GLY A 100 -10.50 23.81 13.10
N LYS A 101 -9.47 24.34 13.79
CA LYS A 101 -8.44 23.56 14.49
C LYS A 101 -9.01 22.79 15.72
N ARG A 102 -10.24 22.27 15.63
CA ARG A 102 -10.90 21.55 16.72
C ARG A 102 -10.55 20.07 16.59
N ILE A 103 -9.58 19.65 17.39
CA ILE A 103 -9.24 18.24 17.56
C ILE A 103 -10.30 17.58 18.44
N ARG A 104 -10.77 16.39 18.06
CA ARG A 104 -11.71 15.63 18.89
C ARG A 104 -11.09 15.30 20.27
N PRO A 105 -11.85 15.42 21.37
CA PRO A 105 -11.30 15.20 22.70
C PRO A 105 -10.86 13.75 22.93
N CYS A 106 -11.40 12.78 22.18
CA CYS A 106 -10.91 11.40 22.21
C CYS A 106 -9.45 11.25 21.74
N MET A 107 -8.97 12.11 20.84
CA MET A 107 -7.57 12.07 20.39
C MET A 107 -6.63 12.60 21.47
N ILE A 108 -7.05 13.64 22.19
CA ILE A 108 -6.29 14.23 23.29
C ILE A 108 -6.19 13.22 24.44
N ALA A 109 -7.32 12.66 24.85
CA ALA A 109 -7.38 11.63 25.90
C ALA A 109 -6.60 10.35 25.54
N ALA A 110 -6.42 10.06 24.24
CA ALA A 110 -5.62 8.92 23.82
C ALA A 110 -4.11 9.16 23.94
N LEU A 111 -3.64 10.40 23.80
CA LEU A 111 -2.22 10.74 23.99
C LEU A 111 -1.76 10.62 25.45
N GLU A 112 -2.70 10.75 26.39
CA GLU A 112 -2.45 10.54 27.83
C GLU A 112 -2.35 9.06 28.22
N LYS A 113 -2.79 8.15 27.34
CA LYS A 113 -2.72 6.70 27.56
C LYS A 113 -1.49 6.10 26.88
N PRO A 114 -0.95 4.99 27.39
CA PRO A 114 0.09 4.24 26.68
C PRO A 114 -0.51 3.65 25.40
N LEU A 115 -0.03 4.13 24.25
CA LEU A 115 -0.46 3.68 22.93
C LEU A 115 0.37 2.47 22.49
N GLU A 116 0.21 1.36 23.18
CA GLU A 116 0.97 0.12 22.94
C GLU A 116 0.12 -0.94 22.19
N GLY A 117 0.80 -1.94 21.63
CA GLY A 117 0.17 -3.04 20.91
C GLY A 117 -0.50 -2.63 19.58
N GLY A 118 -1.29 -3.53 19.00
CA GLY A 118 -1.93 -3.33 17.70
C GLY A 118 -2.94 -2.18 17.70
N ALA A 119 -3.74 -2.06 18.77
CA ALA A 119 -4.72 -0.99 18.90
C ALA A 119 -4.05 0.38 19.12
N GLY A 120 -2.99 0.45 19.93
CA GLY A 120 -2.20 1.67 20.13
C GLY A 120 -1.52 2.14 18.85
N HIS A 121 -0.97 1.22 18.05
CA HIS A 121 -0.37 1.55 16.75
C HIS A 121 -1.40 2.19 15.79
N LEU A 122 -2.60 1.60 15.69
CA LEU A 122 -3.69 2.17 14.88
C LEU A 122 -4.15 3.52 15.42
N MET A 123 -4.18 3.69 16.74
CA MET A 123 -4.56 4.96 17.36
C MET A 123 -3.54 6.07 17.11
N ARG A 124 -2.24 5.78 17.11
CA ARG A 124 -1.19 6.75 16.71
C ARG A 124 -1.41 7.27 15.29
N LEU A 125 -1.75 6.37 14.37
CA LEU A 125 -2.09 6.75 13.00
C LEU A 125 -3.39 7.57 12.93
N ALA A 126 -4.38 7.25 13.75
CA ALA A 126 -5.63 8.01 13.84
C ALA A 126 -5.39 9.44 14.35
N VAL A 127 -4.56 9.61 15.39
CA VAL A 127 -4.12 10.91 15.91
C VAL A 127 -3.39 11.69 14.82
N ALA A 128 -2.35 11.12 14.20
CA ALA A 128 -1.57 11.82 13.17
C ALA A 128 -2.47 12.32 12.01
N ARG A 129 -3.42 11.51 11.55
CA ARG A 129 -4.35 11.90 10.49
C ARG A 129 -5.33 12.99 10.90
N GLU A 130 -5.79 13.00 12.14
CA GLU A 130 -6.67 14.05 12.67
C GLU A 130 -5.95 15.41 12.67
N TYR A 131 -4.72 15.45 13.20
CA TYR A 131 -3.93 16.67 13.27
C TYR A 131 -3.52 17.16 11.88
N LEU A 132 -3.15 16.26 10.96
CA LEU A 132 -2.89 16.62 9.57
C LEU A 132 -4.15 17.18 8.88
N ALA A 133 -5.33 16.63 9.16
CA ALA A 133 -6.60 17.15 8.64
C ALA A 133 -7.00 18.52 9.24
N ALA A 134 -6.61 18.78 10.48
CA ALA A 134 -6.75 20.07 11.14
C ALA A 134 -5.71 21.10 10.68
N GLY A 135 -4.73 20.71 9.85
CA GLY A 135 -3.74 21.60 9.24
C GLY A 135 -2.45 21.78 10.03
N TYR A 136 -2.15 20.90 10.99
CA TYR A 136 -0.87 20.89 11.68
C TYR A 136 0.24 20.34 10.78
N SER A 137 1.44 20.88 10.94
CA SER A 137 2.65 20.43 10.26
C SER A 137 3.21 19.14 10.88
N VAL A 138 4.07 18.43 10.14
CA VAL A 138 4.77 17.24 10.64
C VAL A 138 5.56 17.57 11.92
N ASP A 139 6.22 18.72 11.94
CA ASP A 139 7.06 19.16 13.06
C ASP A 139 6.25 19.45 14.33
N GLU A 140 4.97 19.84 14.20
CA GLU A 140 4.05 20.03 15.34
C GLU A 140 3.46 18.70 15.83
N ILE A 141 3.36 17.68 14.96
CA ILE A 141 2.73 16.40 15.29
C ILE A 141 3.69 15.43 15.98
N VAL A 142 4.94 15.37 15.52
CA VAL A 142 5.98 14.51 16.13
C VAL A 142 6.11 14.70 17.65
N PRO A 143 6.16 15.94 18.20
CA PRO A 143 6.30 16.13 19.64
C PRO A 143 5.09 15.66 20.46
N LEU A 144 3.90 15.50 19.85
CA LEU A 144 2.71 15.00 20.57
C LEU A 144 2.93 13.59 21.15
N PHE A 145 3.80 12.80 20.53
CA PHE A 145 4.08 11.43 20.96
C PHE A 145 5.25 11.32 21.95
N GLN A 146 5.85 12.43 22.39
CA GLN A 146 7.02 12.41 23.30
C GLN A 146 6.75 11.73 24.64
N ASN A 147 5.51 11.79 25.14
CA ASN A 147 5.13 11.17 26.40
C ASN A 147 4.98 9.64 26.30
N GLN A 148 5.15 9.05 25.11
CA GLN A 148 5.01 7.62 24.89
C GLN A 148 6.32 6.88 25.22
N PRO A 149 6.26 5.72 25.89
CA PRO A 149 7.45 5.02 26.39
C PRO A 149 8.38 4.53 25.27
N ASP A 150 7.84 4.30 24.07
CA ASP A 150 8.54 3.79 22.89
C ASP A 150 8.93 4.91 21.90
N PHE A 151 8.83 6.18 22.29
CA PHE A 151 8.99 7.31 21.39
C PHE A 151 10.39 7.36 20.77
N LYS A 152 10.43 7.29 19.43
CA LYS A 152 11.63 7.50 18.63
C LYS A 152 11.34 8.58 17.58
N PRO A 153 11.94 9.78 17.67
CA PRO A 153 11.55 10.94 16.86
C PRO A 153 11.70 10.68 15.37
N GLU A 154 12.77 10.02 14.95
CA GLU A 154 13.05 9.66 13.55
C GLU A 154 11.98 8.74 12.96
N LYS A 155 11.60 7.69 13.70
CA LYS A 155 10.57 6.73 13.27
C LYS A 155 9.20 7.41 13.22
N THR A 156 8.86 8.18 14.24
CA THR A 156 7.58 8.90 14.30
C THR A 156 7.47 9.89 13.14
N ARG A 157 8.52 10.68 12.87
CA ARG A 157 8.60 11.57 11.71
C ARG A 157 8.34 10.82 10.41
N TYR A 158 9.03 9.71 10.18
CA TYR A 158 8.84 8.89 8.98
C TYR A 158 7.37 8.47 8.77
N TYR A 159 6.70 8.00 9.83
CA TYR A 159 5.29 7.59 9.73
C TYR A 159 4.33 8.77 9.53
N VAL A 160 4.59 9.91 10.17
CA VAL A 160 3.77 11.13 10.00
C VAL A 160 3.95 11.70 8.59
N GLU A 161 5.17 11.72 8.06
CA GLU A 161 5.44 12.11 6.67
C GLU A 161 4.77 11.16 5.67
N HIS A 162 4.82 9.85 5.93
CA HIS A 162 4.13 8.86 5.10
C HIS A 162 2.61 9.07 5.13
N ALA A 163 2.03 9.38 6.30
CA ALA A 163 0.62 9.74 6.42
C ALA A 163 0.29 11.05 5.70
N ALA A 164 1.19 12.02 5.71
CA ALA A 164 1.03 13.29 4.99
C ALA A 164 1.01 13.09 3.46
N LYS A 165 1.87 12.21 2.94
CA LYS A 165 1.91 11.84 1.52
C LYS A 165 0.68 11.01 1.07
N ASN A 166 0.05 10.30 1.99
CA ASN A 166 -1.11 9.44 1.75
C ASN A 166 -2.34 9.91 2.55
N PRO A 167 -2.90 11.07 2.21
CA PRO A 167 -4.02 11.64 2.95
C PRO A 167 -5.24 10.75 2.79
N THR A 168 -5.78 10.40 3.94
CA THR A 168 -6.97 9.59 4.06
C THR A 168 -7.89 10.30 5.05
N LYS A 169 -9.19 10.01 4.96
CA LYS A 169 -10.13 10.59 5.91
C LYS A 169 -9.75 10.19 7.34
N PRO A 170 -9.91 11.10 8.33
CA PRO A 170 -9.74 10.76 9.73
C PRO A 170 -10.64 9.59 10.14
N PHE A 171 -10.23 8.88 11.20
CA PHE A 171 -10.92 7.67 11.65
C PHE A 171 -12.33 8.00 12.16
N LYS A 172 -13.32 7.17 11.79
CA LYS A 172 -14.70 7.30 12.28
C LYS A 172 -14.77 6.98 13.77
N CYS A 173 -15.74 7.57 14.47
CA CYS A 173 -15.97 7.29 15.90
C CYS A 173 -16.23 5.80 16.19
N GLN A 174 -16.88 5.09 15.26
CA GLN A 174 -17.08 3.64 15.36
C GLN A 174 -15.74 2.89 15.44
N THR A 175 -14.79 3.21 14.55
CA THR A 175 -13.46 2.59 14.55
C THR A 175 -12.68 2.92 15.83
N ILE A 176 -12.74 4.16 16.32
CA ILE A 176 -12.06 4.55 17.57
C ILE A 176 -12.69 3.83 18.78
N ARG A 177 -13.99 3.53 18.72
CA ARG A 177 -14.70 2.75 19.75
C ARG A 177 -14.24 1.29 19.75
N GLU A 178 -14.10 0.68 18.58
CA GLU A 178 -13.54 -0.68 18.43
C GLU A 178 -12.11 -0.77 18.96
N LEU A 179 -11.32 0.31 18.83
CA LEU A 179 -9.96 0.40 19.39
C LEU A 179 -9.94 0.65 20.92
N GLY A 180 -11.07 0.98 21.55
CA GLY A 180 -11.16 1.22 23.00
C GLY A 180 -10.75 2.63 23.48
N PHE A 181 -10.57 3.59 22.58
CA PHE A 181 -10.14 4.96 22.91
C PHE A 181 -11.25 6.01 22.81
N CYS A 182 -12.49 5.60 22.50
CA CYS A 182 -13.60 6.53 22.33
C CYS A 182 -14.22 6.94 23.68
N ILE A 183 -14.31 8.25 23.92
CA ILE A 183 -14.91 8.82 25.15
C ILE A 183 -16.38 9.28 24.95
N ASN A 184 -17.09 8.71 23.97
CA ASN A 184 -18.47 9.11 23.61
C ASN A 184 -18.65 10.63 23.44
N CYS A 185 -17.75 11.27 22.69
CA CYS A 185 -17.92 12.66 22.29
C CYS A 185 -19.21 12.78 21.47
N LYS A 186 -20.21 13.55 21.93
CA LYS A 186 -21.29 14.00 21.05
C LYS A 186 -20.63 14.85 19.95
N GLY A 187 -20.83 14.44 18.71
CA GLY A 187 -20.02 14.85 17.55
C GLY A 187 -19.93 16.36 17.36
N GLY A 188 -18.76 16.79 16.86
CA GLY A 188 -18.63 17.98 16.03
C GLY A 188 -18.72 17.59 14.56
#